data_AF-A0A0M3J6U1-F1
#
_entry.id   AF-A0A0M3J6U1-F1
#
_cell.length_a   1.000
_cell.length_b   1.000
_cell.length_c   1.000
_cell.angle_alpha   90.00
_cell.angle_beta   90.00
_cell.angle_gamma   90.00
#
_symmetry.space_group_name_H-M   'P 1'
#
loop_
_entity.id
_entity.type
_entity.pdbx_description
1 polymer ?
#
loop_
_entity_poly.entity_id
_entity_poly.type
_entity_poly.pdbx_seq_one_letter_code
_entity_poly.pdbx_strand_id
1 'polypeptide(L)'
;MIFLDHTDELIGKQCEKLNCEELALTDSFYIISMNIADSLIKLLHKTSVTIECETCCYGDYLRPLGESPLWDYLQCSDERLALARKTFADLFRLVRTTECFLCLISFFDSCDDSQIHKLKNFRGKTTEVVQLPRNSFFHFGTIPELLNHFAVASVFLNRFQITDPHKCLYSVLDGSQVEEHLLNKKFSFQIGEKSTVEFCEFNRGAKIGNSCLISSCSSDRHVVAPDGICLTTIILNQDQTRLSFDQANDINQSHLNRFHHVTIAFSIHDNLKQTSGSNCTLQWFSHTIKTRTPEDSLWTVPLFQVCDTASESLQSTISAIQNGPLTTKSDHSIMLLSMEEALRLKNIDEMLKFRKQLKLKELSFQ
;
A
#
# COMPACT_ATOMS: atom_id res chain seq x y z
N MET A 1 6.61 3.49 -3.31
CA MET A 1 5.96 2.19 -3.60
C MET A 1 6.74 1.53 -4.72
N ILE A 2 7.42 0.41 -4.49
CA ILE A 2 8.26 -0.25 -5.51
C ILE A 2 7.89 -1.71 -5.58
N PHE A 3 7.38 -2.09 -6.74
CA PHE A 3 7.29 -3.46 -7.18
C PHE A 3 8.70 -3.86 -7.61
N LEU A 4 9.31 -4.81 -6.91
CA LEU A 4 10.36 -5.62 -7.51
C LEU A 4 9.62 -6.67 -8.35
N ASP A 5 9.67 -6.45 -9.66
CA ASP A 5 9.08 -7.32 -10.66
C ASP A 5 9.75 -8.70 -10.57
N HIS A 6 8.94 -9.75 -10.53
CA HIS A 6 9.39 -11.12 -10.65
C HIS A 6 10.06 -11.31 -12.02
N THR A 7 11.38 -11.24 -12.06
CA THR A 7 12.20 -11.66 -13.22
C THR A 7 13.42 -12.43 -12.72
N ASP A 8 13.16 -13.52 -12.01
CA ASP A 8 14.17 -14.48 -11.53
C ASP A 8 14.64 -15.49 -12.59
N GLU A 9 14.54 -15.18 -13.90
CA GLU A 9 14.86 -16.18 -14.93
C GLU A 9 16.03 -15.87 -15.88
N LEU A 10 16.76 -14.76 -15.74
CA LEU A 10 17.84 -14.44 -16.70
C LEU A 10 19.21 -14.04 -16.14
N ILE A 11 19.48 -14.16 -14.84
CA ILE A 11 20.84 -14.01 -14.28
C ILE A 11 21.51 -15.39 -14.18
N GLY A 12 21.51 -16.13 -15.28
CA GLY A 12 22.02 -17.51 -15.35
C GLY A 12 23.34 -17.69 -16.09
N LYS A 13 23.93 -16.65 -16.68
CA LYS A 13 25.13 -16.82 -17.54
C LYS A 13 26.11 -15.64 -17.45
N GLN A 14 26.94 -15.67 -16.43
CA GLN A 14 28.41 -15.53 -16.46
C GLN A 14 28.90 -15.17 -15.05
N CYS A 15 28.89 -16.15 -14.15
CA CYS A 15 29.80 -16.13 -13.01
C CYS A 15 30.75 -17.31 -13.18
N GLU A 16 32.01 -17.00 -13.51
CA GLU A 16 33.09 -17.95 -13.29
C GLU A 16 33.06 -18.37 -11.82
N LYS A 17 33.16 -19.68 -11.58
CA LYS A 17 33.07 -20.34 -10.28
C LYS A 17 34.03 -19.70 -9.27
N LEU A 18 33.52 -18.78 -8.47
CA LEU A 18 34.01 -18.52 -7.13
C LEU A 18 33.10 -19.31 -6.18
N ASN A 19 33.66 -20.31 -5.49
CA ASN A 19 33.03 -21.02 -4.38
C ASN A 19 32.86 -20.08 -3.16
N CYS A 20 32.17 -18.96 -3.32
CA CYS A 20 31.67 -18.16 -2.21
C CYS A 20 30.18 -18.43 -2.11
N GLU A 21 29.72 -18.81 -0.91
CA GLU A 21 28.30 -18.73 -0.59
C GLU A 21 27.80 -17.32 -0.99
N GLU A 22 26.68 -17.25 -1.71
CA GLU A 22 26.17 -15.99 -2.25
C GLU A 22 25.81 -15.04 -1.10
N LEU A 23 26.69 -14.06 -0.86
CA LEU A 23 26.43 -12.96 0.06
C LEU A 23 25.47 -11.97 -0.60
N ALA A 24 24.24 -11.91 -0.11
CA ALA A 24 23.24 -10.91 -0.47
C ALA A 24 23.14 -9.80 0.60
N LEU A 25 23.65 -8.60 0.32
CA LEU A 25 23.34 -7.43 1.13
C LEU A 25 21.94 -6.93 0.79
N THR A 26 21.10 -6.77 1.80
CA THR A 26 19.77 -6.18 1.63
C THR A 26 19.64 -4.97 2.54
N ASP A 27 19.28 -3.85 1.95
CA ASP A 27 19.19 -2.55 2.56
C ASP A 27 17.78 -2.25 3.07
N SER A 28 17.70 -1.66 4.26
CA SER A 28 16.43 -1.25 4.89
C SER A 28 16.35 0.25 5.17
N PHE A 29 17.51 0.90 5.28
CA PHE A 29 17.71 2.34 5.31
C PHE A 29 19.20 2.61 5.09
N TYR A 30 19.55 3.82 4.70
CA TYR A 30 20.94 4.28 4.66
C TYR A 30 21.04 5.68 5.27
N ILE A 31 22.21 6.00 5.80
CA ILE A 31 22.52 7.33 6.33
C ILE A 31 23.45 8.01 5.34
N ILE A 32 23.23 9.30 5.09
CA ILE A 32 24.13 10.13 4.31
C ILE A 32 24.64 11.24 5.22
N SER A 33 25.95 11.49 5.22
CA SER A 33 26.52 12.60 6.01
C SER A 33 26.08 13.95 5.44
N MET A 34 25.95 14.96 6.31
CA MET A 34 25.56 16.31 5.89
C MET A 34 26.48 16.90 4.81
N ASN A 35 27.77 16.56 4.82
CA ASN A 35 28.74 16.99 3.82
C ASN A 35 28.40 16.48 2.40
N ILE A 36 27.83 15.28 2.30
CA ILE A 36 27.37 14.70 1.03
C ILE A 36 26.05 15.34 0.62
N ALA A 37 25.12 15.51 1.56
CA ALA A 37 23.87 16.23 1.29
C ALA A 37 24.15 17.63 0.71
N ASP A 38 25.07 18.39 1.33
CA ASP A 38 25.52 19.70 0.85
C ASP A 38 26.15 19.64 -0.53
N SER A 39 26.95 18.60 -0.80
CA SER A 39 27.57 18.40 -2.10
C SER A 39 26.53 18.12 -3.18
N LEU A 40 25.54 17.27 -2.90
CA LEU A 40 24.43 16.97 -3.80
C LEU A 40 23.57 18.22 -4.06
N ILE A 41 23.25 18.99 -3.01
CA ILE A 41 22.52 20.27 -3.12
C ILE A 41 23.29 21.26 -4.01
N LYS A 42 24.59 21.47 -3.75
CA LYS A 42 25.43 22.36 -4.55
C LYS A 42 25.49 21.94 -6.02
N LEU A 43 25.47 20.64 -6.30
CA LEU A 43 25.56 20.11 -7.66
C LEU A 43 24.20 20.14 -8.38
N LEU A 44 23.09 19.94 -7.65
CA LEU A 44 21.74 20.19 -8.15
C LEU A 44 21.59 21.65 -8.59
N HIS A 45 22.02 22.61 -7.76
CA HIS A 45 22.02 24.03 -8.11
C HIS A 45 22.88 24.37 -9.33
N LYS A 46 24.00 23.68 -9.53
CA LYS A 46 24.89 23.90 -10.68
C LYS A 46 24.35 23.33 -11.99
N THR A 47 23.56 22.27 -11.93
CA THR A 47 23.08 21.55 -13.12
C THR A 47 21.74 22.09 -13.61
N SER A 48 21.03 22.91 -12.80
CA SER A 48 19.68 23.41 -13.10
C SER A 48 18.69 22.31 -13.46
N VAL A 49 18.95 21.07 -13.02
CA VAL A 49 18.07 19.92 -13.26
C VAL A 49 17.00 19.91 -12.18
N THR A 50 15.75 20.00 -12.60
CA THR A 50 14.59 19.77 -11.73
C THR A 50 14.19 18.30 -11.82
N ILE A 51 14.15 17.61 -10.68
CA ILE A 51 13.70 16.22 -10.61
C ILE A 51 12.20 16.23 -10.28
N GLU A 52 11.36 16.08 -11.30
CA GLU A 52 9.89 16.14 -11.20
C GLU A 52 9.23 14.75 -11.30
N CYS A 53 9.96 13.70 -10.92
CA CYS A 53 9.45 12.32 -10.94
C CYS A 53 9.66 11.61 -9.60
N GLU A 54 8.85 10.58 -9.33
CA GLU A 54 9.08 9.68 -8.19
C GLU A 54 10.38 8.92 -8.43
N THR A 55 11.28 8.96 -7.45
CA THR A 55 12.56 8.25 -7.49
C THR A 55 12.64 7.27 -6.34
N CYS A 56 13.34 6.16 -6.57
CA CYS A 56 13.65 5.16 -5.58
C CYS A 56 14.95 5.50 -4.87
N CYS A 57 14.90 5.68 -3.55
CA CYS A 57 16.11 5.85 -2.73
C CYS A 57 17.09 4.67 -2.87
N TYR A 58 16.64 3.44 -3.10
CA TYR A 58 17.52 2.28 -3.21
C TYR A 58 18.04 2.06 -4.64
N GLY A 59 17.14 1.90 -5.60
CA GLY A 59 17.44 1.70 -7.01
C GLY A 59 18.09 2.92 -7.69
N ASP A 60 17.71 4.14 -7.34
CA ASP A 60 18.19 5.34 -8.06
C ASP A 60 19.36 6.02 -7.35
N TYR A 61 19.55 5.81 -6.03
CA TYR A 61 20.69 6.37 -5.29
C TYR A 61 21.77 5.34 -4.96
N LEU A 62 21.44 4.15 -4.44
CA LEU A 62 22.46 3.17 -4.03
C LEU A 62 23.07 2.41 -5.20
N ARG A 63 22.28 2.04 -6.20
CA ARG A 63 22.77 1.33 -7.38
C ARG A 63 23.92 2.08 -8.09
N PRO A 64 23.83 3.40 -8.38
CA PRO A 64 24.96 4.14 -8.97
C PRO A 64 26.18 4.31 -8.05
N LEU A 65 26.06 4.12 -6.73
CA LEU A 65 27.19 4.19 -5.80
C LEU A 65 28.09 2.95 -5.86
N GLY A 66 27.60 1.80 -6.34
CA GLY A 66 28.33 0.54 -6.41
C GLY A 66 29.63 0.59 -7.23
N GLU A 67 30.52 -0.38 -7.05
CA GLU A 67 31.81 -0.43 -7.77
C GLU A 67 31.66 -0.68 -9.27
N SER A 68 30.66 -1.45 -9.67
CA SER A 68 30.30 -1.74 -11.06
C SER A 68 28.79 -1.63 -11.24
N PRO A 69 28.24 -0.40 -11.25
CA PRO A 69 26.80 -0.22 -11.39
C PRO A 69 26.36 -0.77 -12.75
N LEU A 70 25.39 -1.68 -12.74
CA LEU A 70 24.70 -2.08 -13.96
C LEU A 70 23.99 -0.84 -14.50
N TRP A 71 24.19 -0.49 -15.76
CA TRP A 71 23.66 0.74 -16.38
C TRP A 71 22.33 0.55 -17.12
N ASP A 72 21.86 -0.69 -17.18
CA ASP A 72 20.59 -1.13 -17.74
C ASP A 72 19.38 -0.35 -17.15
N TYR A 73 19.41 -0.04 -15.85
CA TYR A 73 18.34 0.71 -15.17
C TYR A 73 18.24 2.20 -15.58
N LEU A 74 19.27 2.77 -16.22
CA LEU A 74 19.22 4.15 -16.72
C LEU A 74 18.32 4.31 -17.95
N GLN A 75 17.97 3.22 -18.63
CA GLN A 75 17.26 3.23 -19.92
C GLN A 75 15.79 2.80 -19.81
N CYS A 76 15.18 2.84 -18.62
CA CYS A 76 13.76 2.51 -18.45
C CYS A 76 12.82 3.49 -19.18
N SER A 77 11.59 3.04 -19.44
CA SER A 77 10.59 3.62 -20.35
C SER A 77 10.08 5.04 -20.05
N ASP A 78 10.37 5.63 -18.90
CA ASP A 78 10.00 7.03 -18.58
C ASP A 78 11.23 7.94 -18.75
N GLU A 79 11.14 8.87 -19.71
CA GLU A 79 12.23 9.79 -20.06
C GLU A 79 12.66 10.70 -18.89
N ARG A 80 11.71 11.11 -18.03
CA ARG A 80 12.00 11.96 -16.87
C ARG A 80 12.75 11.17 -15.79
N LEU A 81 12.34 9.92 -15.56
CA LEU A 81 13.02 9.03 -14.63
C LEU A 81 14.40 8.63 -15.13
N ALA A 82 14.54 8.34 -16.43
CA ALA A 82 15.82 8.07 -17.06
C ALA A 82 16.79 9.26 -16.92
N LEU A 83 16.29 10.49 -17.15
CA LEU A 83 17.05 11.72 -16.94
C LEU A 83 17.47 11.86 -15.47
N ALA A 84 16.54 11.72 -14.52
CA ALA A 84 16.82 11.82 -13.09
C ALA A 84 17.89 10.82 -12.64
N ARG A 85 17.77 9.55 -13.05
CA ARG A 85 18.75 8.48 -12.75
C ARG A 85 20.11 8.77 -13.34
N LYS A 86 20.17 9.24 -14.59
CA LYS A 86 21.43 9.63 -15.23
C LYS A 86 22.08 10.80 -14.49
N THR A 87 21.28 11.80 -14.11
CA THR A 87 21.74 12.91 -13.28
C THR A 87 22.32 12.38 -11.98
N PHE A 88 21.60 11.56 -11.20
CA PHE A 88 22.13 10.98 -9.97
C PHE A 88 23.43 10.21 -10.17
N ALA A 89 23.52 9.36 -11.19
CA ALA A 89 24.73 8.63 -11.51
C ALA A 89 25.94 9.55 -11.77
N ASP A 90 25.73 10.61 -12.54
CA ASP A 90 26.78 11.60 -12.84
C ASP A 90 27.12 12.44 -11.61
N LEU A 91 26.13 12.82 -10.80
CA LEU A 91 26.33 13.48 -9.50
C LEU A 91 27.24 12.62 -8.60
N PHE A 92 26.88 11.36 -8.37
CA PHE A 92 27.60 10.44 -7.50
C PHE A 92 29.00 10.08 -8.00
N ARG A 93 29.26 10.17 -9.30
CA ARG A 93 30.63 10.07 -9.86
C ARG A 93 31.49 11.28 -9.49
N LEU A 94 30.91 12.47 -9.44
CA LEU A 94 31.62 13.72 -9.19
C LEU A 94 31.88 13.98 -7.71
N VAL A 95 31.05 13.45 -6.81
CA VAL A 95 31.27 13.66 -5.37
C VAL A 95 32.48 12.84 -4.89
N ARG A 96 33.61 13.54 -4.68
CA ARG A 96 34.78 13.00 -3.96
C ARG A 96 34.46 12.96 -2.46
N THR A 97 33.81 11.89 -2.03
CA THR A 97 33.39 11.71 -0.63
C THR A 97 34.41 10.89 0.14
N THR A 98 35.20 11.54 0.98
CA THR A 98 36.02 10.86 2.00
C THR A 98 35.20 10.46 3.24
N GLU A 99 33.90 10.75 3.27
CA GLU A 99 33.03 10.60 4.45
C GLU A 99 31.62 10.06 4.10
N CYS A 100 31.55 9.03 3.26
CA CYS A 100 30.32 8.24 3.08
C CYS A 100 30.16 7.28 4.26
N PHE A 101 29.30 7.63 5.22
CA PHE A 101 28.82 6.66 6.21
C PHE A 101 27.61 5.91 5.66
N LEU A 102 27.85 4.95 4.78
CA LEU A 102 26.79 4.09 4.29
C LEU A 102 26.60 2.92 5.26
N CYS A 103 25.68 3.06 6.22
CA CYS A 103 25.28 1.93 7.06
C CYS A 103 24.47 0.93 6.22
N LEU A 104 25.15 -0.07 5.66
CA LEU A 104 24.49 -1.22 5.04
C LEU A 104 24.15 -2.23 6.11
N ILE A 105 22.95 -2.80 6.02
CA ILE A 105 22.52 -3.85 6.91
C ILE A 105 22.71 -5.19 6.21
N SER A 106 23.35 -6.14 6.91
CA SER A 106 23.53 -7.50 6.43
C SER A 106 22.70 -8.47 7.29
N PHE A 107 22.11 -9.48 6.65
CA PHE A 107 21.33 -10.54 7.30
C PHE A 107 21.96 -11.90 6.99
N PHE A 108 23.00 -12.30 7.73
CA PHE A 108 23.54 -13.67 7.62
C PHE A 108 23.93 -14.22 8.99
N ASP A 109 23.96 -15.55 9.08
CA ASP A 109 24.43 -16.29 10.26
C ASP A 109 25.82 -16.89 10.09
N SER A 110 26.38 -16.85 8.88
CA SER A 110 27.64 -17.50 8.53
C SER A 110 28.70 -16.56 7.96
N CYS A 111 28.45 -15.24 7.97
CA CYS A 111 29.41 -14.30 7.41
C CYS A 111 30.59 -14.10 8.38
N ASP A 112 31.73 -14.72 8.07
CA ASP A 112 33.02 -14.45 8.74
C ASP A 112 33.44 -12.97 8.53
N ASP A 113 34.17 -12.41 9.50
CA ASP A 113 34.65 -11.02 9.52
C ASP A 113 35.43 -10.64 8.25
N SER A 114 36.11 -11.61 7.64
CA SER A 114 36.87 -11.42 6.39
C SER A 114 35.98 -11.08 5.20
N GLN A 115 34.73 -11.55 5.18
CA GLN A 115 33.76 -11.29 4.12
C GLN A 115 33.10 -9.92 4.29
N ILE A 116 32.79 -9.53 5.53
CA ILE A 116 32.32 -8.17 5.85
C ILE A 116 33.38 -7.14 5.47
N HIS A 117 34.67 -7.44 5.67
CA HIS A 117 35.77 -6.53 5.31
C HIS A 117 35.80 -6.18 3.81
N LYS A 118 35.43 -7.10 2.92
CA LYS A 118 35.31 -6.81 1.47
C LYS A 118 34.17 -5.85 1.16
N LEU A 119 33.09 -5.89 1.95
CA LEU A 119 31.92 -5.02 1.82
C LEU A 119 32.15 -3.62 2.41
N LYS A 120 33.15 -3.47 3.29
CA LYS A 120 33.59 -2.18 3.85
C LYS A 120 34.32 -1.29 2.84
N ASN A 121 34.54 -1.77 1.61
CA ASN A 121 35.24 -1.02 0.58
C ASN A 121 34.29 -0.73 -0.60
N PHE A 122 33.74 0.48 -0.65
CA PHE A 122 32.83 0.92 -1.71
C PHE A 122 33.55 1.94 -2.60
N ARG A 123 34.11 1.49 -3.72
CA ARG A 123 34.98 2.30 -4.62
C ARG A 123 36.23 2.85 -3.95
N GLY A 124 36.93 2.02 -3.17
CA GLY A 124 38.14 2.44 -2.46
C GLY A 124 37.86 3.28 -1.20
N LYS A 125 36.65 3.22 -0.63
CA LYS A 125 36.20 4.04 0.51
C LYS A 125 35.75 3.20 1.69
N THR A 126 36.10 3.64 2.89
CA THR A 126 35.71 3.01 4.17
C THR A 126 34.21 3.15 4.40
N THR A 127 33.51 2.03 4.47
CA THR A 127 32.08 1.91 4.75
C THR A 127 31.90 1.10 6.04
N GLU A 128 31.01 1.55 6.93
CA GLU A 128 30.64 0.76 8.10
C GLU A 128 29.37 -0.04 7.81
N VAL A 129 29.46 -1.36 7.89
CA VAL A 129 28.33 -2.26 7.71
C VAL A 129 27.89 -2.72 9.10
N VAL A 130 26.62 -2.48 9.45
CA VAL A 130 26.04 -2.94 10.71
C VAL A 130 25.22 -4.18 10.42
N GLN A 131 25.66 -5.33 10.92
CA GLN A 131 24.87 -6.55 10.83
C GLN A 131 23.71 -6.48 11.81
N LEU A 132 22.48 -6.63 11.30
CA LEU A 132 21.33 -6.76 12.18
C LEU A 132 21.13 -8.23 12.58
N PRO A 133 20.63 -8.51 13.79
CA PRO A 133 20.26 -9.86 14.17
C PRO A 133 19.22 -10.45 13.20
N ARG A 134 19.16 -11.78 13.10
CA ARG A 134 18.03 -12.49 12.47
C ARG A 134 16.70 -11.88 12.91
N ASN A 135 15.74 -11.82 11.99
CA ASN A 135 14.37 -11.37 12.28
C ASN A 135 14.30 -9.92 12.80
N SER A 136 15.17 -9.04 12.29
CA SER A 136 15.14 -7.60 12.62
C SER A 136 14.57 -6.74 11.50
N PHE A 137 14.25 -7.34 10.36
CA PHE A 137 13.65 -6.65 9.22
C PHE A 137 12.44 -7.42 8.72
N PHE A 138 11.38 -6.67 8.44
CA PHE A 138 10.09 -7.18 8.00
C PHE A 138 9.60 -6.30 6.87
N HIS A 139 9.35 -6.91 5.72
CA HIS A 139 8.81 -6.23 4.55
C HIS A 139 7.27 -6.21 4.61
N PHE A 140 6.68 -5.03 4.41
CA PHE A 140 5.23 -4.80 4.39
C PHE A 140 4.82 -4.21 3.03
N GLY A 141 5.31 -4.78 1.94
CA GLY A 141 5.07 -4.26 0.59
C GLY A 141 3.70 -4.64 0.03
N THR A 142 3.13 -5.75 0.52
CA THR A 142 1.83 -6.27 0.07
C THR A 142 0.91 -6.59 1.24
N ILE A 143 -0.40 -6.62 0.99
CA ILE A 143 -1.38 -7.02 2.00
C ILE A 143 -1.15 -8.47 2.48
N PRO A 144 -0.89 -9.47 1.61
CA PRO A 144 -0.53 -10.81 2.07
C PRO A 144 0.67 -10.85 3.02
N GLU A 145 1.72 -10.05 2.77
CA GLU A 145 2.88 -9.96 3.68
C GLU A 145 2.47 -9.37 5.04
N LEU A 146 1.72 -8.26 5.05
CA LEU A 146 1.18 -7.67 6.28
C LEU A 146 0.39 -8.69 7.11
N LEU A 147 -0.53 -9.41 6.47
CA LEU A 147 -1.39 -10.40 7.13
C LEU A 147 -0.59 -11.61 7.63
N ASN A 148 0.49 -12.00 6.93
CA ASN A 148 1.40 -13.03 7.41
C ASN A 148 2.21 -12.57 8.64
N HIS A 149 2.61 -11.30 8.70
CA HIS A 149 3.25 -10.74 9.89
C HIS A 149 2.30 -10.65 11.08
N PHE A 150 0.99 -10.51 10.88
CA PHE A 150 -0.02 -10.54 11.95
C PHE A 150 -0.61 -11.93 12.21
N ALA A 151 -0.17 -12.97 11.50
CA ALA A 151 -0.59 -14.34 11.78
C ALA A 151 -0.11 -14.78 13.18
N VAL A 152 -0.90 -15.61 13.85
CA VAL A 152 -0.55 -16.16 15.17
C VAL A 152 0.81 -16.86 15.09
N ALA A 153 1.67 -16.58 16.08
CA ALA A 153 3.04 -17.10 16.18
C ALA A 153 3.98 -16.70 15.01
N SER A 154 3.66 -15.64 14.26
CA SER A 154 4.60 -15.11 13.27
C SER A 154 5.91 -14.67 13.92
N VAL A 155 6.98 -14.71 13.14
CA VAL A 155 8.29 -14.21 13.54
C VAL A 155 8.21 -12.74 14.00
N PHE A 156 7.37 -11.94 13.33
CA PHE A 156 7.14 -10.54 13.67
C PHE A 156 6.54 -10.38 15.08
N LEU A 157 5.42 -11.04 15.37
CA LEU A 157 4.76 -10.94 16.67
C LEU A 157 5.67 -11.45 17.79
N ASN A 158 6.36 -12.58 17.57
CA ASN A 158 7.29 -13.14 18.54
C ASN A 158 8.46 -12.18 18.83
N ARG A 159 9.01 -11.54 17.79
CA ARG A 159 10.12 -10.59 17.92
C ARG A 159 9.76 -9.39 18.78
N PHE A 160 8.55 -8.86 18.62
CA PHE A 160 8.05 -7.70 19.35
C PHE A 160 7.27 -8.07 20.61
N GLN A 161 7.24 -9.36 20.99
CA GLN A 161 6.52 -9.87 22.17
C GLN A 161 5.04 -9.48 22.17
N ILE A 162 4.42 -9.44 20.99
CA ILE A 162 3.00 -9.16 20.81
C ILE A 162 2.24 -10.47 21.05
N THR A 163 1.69 -10.62 22.25
CA THR A 163 1.07 -11.87 22.72
C THR A 163 -0.37 -12.05 22.25
N ASP A 164 -1.04 -10.96 21.89
CA ASP A 164 -2.39 -10.97 21.32
C ASP A 164 -2.39 -10.05 20.08
N PRO A 165 -2.20 -10.60 18.86
CA PRO A 165 -2.47 -9.84 17.66
C PRO A 165 -3.99 -9.61 17.62
N HIS A 166 -4.42 -8.49 18.19
CA HIS A 166 -5.82 -8.13 18.17
C HIS A 166 -6.31 -8.14 16.71
N LYS A 167 -7.17 -9.11 16.39
CA LYS A 167 -7.86 -9.17 15.09
C LYS A 167 -8.80 -7.98 14.88
N CYS A 168 -9.01 -7.19 15.92
CA CYS A 168 -9.94 -6.09 16.04
C CYS A 168 -9.23 -4.94 16.77
N LEU A 169 -8.90 -3.87 16.06
CA LEU A 169 -8.19 -2.70 16.60
C LEU A 169 -9.10 -1.48 16.55
N TYR A 170 -9.33 -0.81 17.67
CA TYR A 170 -10.10 0.45 17.71
C TYR A 170 -11.44 0.33 16.98
N SER A 171 -12.11 -0.81 17.15
CA SER A 171 -13.34 -1.11 16.41
C SER A 171 -14.47 -1.47 17.35
N VAL A 172 -15.66 -0.97 17.05
CA VAL A 172 -16.88 -1.26 17.78
C VAL A 172 -17.60 -2.39 17.05
N LEU A 173 -17.55 -3.56 17.66
CA LEU A 173 -18.22 -4.76 17.20
C LEU A 173 -19.34 -5.08 18.20
N ASP A 174 -20.50 -4.43 18.06
CA ASP A 174 -21.68 -4.73 18.88
C ASP A 174 -22.71 -5.58 18.12
N GLY A 175 -23.08 -6.69 18.72
CA GLY A 175 -24.12 -7.62 18.26
C GLY A 175 -25.04 -8.03 19.40
N SER A 176 -24.85 -7.40 20.57
CA SER A 176 -25.50 -7.72 21.85
C SER A 176 -26.73 -6.86 22.13
N GLN A 177 -26.84 -5.68 21.51
CA GLN A 177 -27.90 -4.70 21.78
C GLN A 177 -29.09 -4.76 20.82
N VAL A 178 -29.06 -5.58 19.77
CA VAL A 178 -30.16 -5.65 18.78
C VAL A 178 -30.83 -7.02 18.85
N GLU A 179 -31.67 -7.22 19.87
CA GLU A 179 -32.80 -8.13 19.74
C GLU A 179 -33.80 -7.49 18.76
N GLU A 180 -33.71 -7.86 17.49
CA GLU A 180 -34.86 -7.70 16.62
C GLU A 180 -35.96 -8.61 17.20
N HIS A 181 -36.91 -8.00 17.90
CA HIS A 181 -38.03 -8.60 18.66
C HIS A 181 -38.89 -9.60 17.88
N LEU A 182 -38.56 -9.85 16.60
CA LEU A 182 -39.28 -10.70 15.66
C LEU A 182 -38.48 -11.91 15.17
N LEU A 183 -37.17 -12.05 15.46
CA LEU A 183 -36.36 -13.12 14.86
C LEU A 183 -35.42 -13.95 15.76
N ASN A 184 -35.26 -13.65 17.05
CA ASN A 184 -34.39 -14.43 17.97
C ASN A 184 -32.99 -14.77 17.38
N LYS A 185 -32.45 -13.94 16.48
CA LYS A 185 -31.13 -14.14 15.89
C LYS A 185 -30.12 -13.27 16.61
N LYS A 186 -29.33 -13.88 17.49
CA LYS A 186 -28.12 -13.27 18.03
C LYS A 186 -27.10 -13.14 16.90
N PHE A 187 -26.72 -11.93 16.54
CA PHE A 187 -25.65 -11.72 15.58
C PHE A 187 -24.29 -11.98 16.27
N SER A 188 -23.56 -12.98 15.80
CA SER A 188 -22.21 -13.29 16.30
C SER A 188 -21.15 -12.60 15.46
N PHE A 189 -20.05 -12.18 16.11
CA PHE A 189 -18.84 -11.77 15.41
C PHE A 189 -17.97 -12.97 15.08
N GLN A 190 -17.53 -13.06 13.83
CA GLN A 190 -16.60 -14.07 13.35
C GLN A 190 -15.55 -13.37 12.51
N ILE A 191 -14.29 -13.50 12.91
CA ILE A 191 -13.15 -13.00 12.13
C ILE A 191 -12.27 -14.19 11.78
N GLY A 192 -12.10 -14.43 10.49
CA GLY A 192 -11.30 -15.52 9.95
C GLY A 192 -9.84 -15.50 10.40
N GLU A 193 -9.09 -16.52 10.00
CA GLU A 193 -7.65 -16.58 10.22
C GLU A 193 -6.93 -15.54 9.37
N LYS A 194 -5.83 -15.00 9.90
CA LYS A 194 -5.01 -13.97 9.23
C LYS A 194 -5.83 -12.75 8.77
N SER A 195 -6.89 -12.40 9.50
CA SER A 195 -7.75 -11.26 9.19
C SER A 195 -7.65 -10.21 10.28
N THR A 196 -7.62 -8.94 9.86
CA THR A 196 -7.56 -7.77 10.73
C THR A 196 -8.69 -6.82 10.38
N VAL A 197 -9.39 -6.37 11.41
CA VAL A 197 -10.42 -5.32 11.37
C VAL A 197 -9.89 -4.15 12.18
N GLU A 198 -9.80 -2.97 11.59
CA GLU A 198 -9.33 -1.77 12.28
C GLU A 198 -10.24 -0.57 12.03
N PHE A 199 -10.45 0.26 13.06
CA PHE A 199 -11.28 1.45 12.97
C PHE A 199 -12.66 1.20 12.34
N CYS A 200 -13.29 0.07 12.64
CA CYS A 200 -14.61 -0.26 12.12
C CYS A 200 -15.72 -0.12 13.16
N GLU A 201 -16.94 0.15 12.71
CA GLU A 201 -18.14 0.21 13.54
C GLU A 201 -19.24 -0.67 12.93
N PHE A 202 -19.37 -1.90 13.43
CA PHE A 202 -20.35 -2.87 12.94
C PHE A 202 -21.39 -3.13 14.03
N ASN A 203 -22.47 -2.36 13.99
CA ASN A 203 -23.50 -2.32 15.04
C ASN A 203 -24.47 -3.52 15.01
N ARG A 204 -24.37 -4.41 14.02
CA ARG A 204 -25.22 -5.60 13.87
C ARG A 204 -24.42 -6.88 13.63
N GLY A 205 -23.20 -6.98 14.13
CA GLY A 205 -22.37 -8.16 13.86
C GLY A 205 -21.62 -8.10 12.53
N ALA A 206 -20.58 -8.91 12.42
CA ALA A 206 -19.87 -9.14 11.17
C ALA A 206 -19.35 -10.59 11.08
N LYS A 207 -19.40 -11.14 9.87
CA LYS A 207 -18.69 -12.36 9.47
C LYS A 207 -17.63 -11.99 8.43
N ILE A 208 -16.39 -11.95 8.87
CA ILE A 208 -15.22 -11.63 8.04
C ILE A 208 -14.50 -12.92 7.69
N GLY A 209 -14.23 -13.12 6.40
CA GLY A 209 -13.46 -14.24 5.88
C GLY A 209 -12.01 -14.30 6.36
N ASN A 210 -11.25 -15.24 5.81
CA ASN A 210 -9.82 -15.40 6.06
C ASN A 210 -8.99 -14.46 5.20
N SER A 211 -7.81 -14.08 5.68
CA SER A 211 -6.85 -13.24 4.96
C SER A 211 -7.43 -11.90 4.51
N CYS A 212 -8.14 -11.20 5.40
CA CYS A 212 -8.79 -9.92 5.10
C CYS A 212 -8.15 -8.75 5.85
N LEU A 213 -8.15 -7.57 5.21
CA LEU A 213 -7.90 -6.29 5.87
C LEU A 213 -9.12 -5.39 5.71
N ILE A 214 -9.82 -5.11 6.81
CA ILE A 214 -11.02 -4.28 6.83
C ILE A 214 -10.72 -3.03 7.65
N SER A 215 -10.69 -1.86 7.02
CA SER A 215 -10.29 -0.61 7.69
C SER A 215 -11.31 0.51 7.54
N SER A 216 -11.59 1.24 8.61
CA SER A 216 -12.35 2.50 8.56
C SER A 216 -13.79 2.36 8.02
N CYS A 217 -14.44 1.22 8.24
CA CYS A 217 -15.79 0.94 7.73
C CYS A 217 -16.85 1.04 8.82
N SER A 218 -18.05 1.52 8.48
CA SER A 218 -19.19 1.54 9.40
C SER A 218 -20.42 0.94 8.74
N SER A 219 -21.19 0.14 9.49
CA SER A 219 -22.47 -0.39 9.03
C SER A 219 -23.47 -0.56 10.18
N ASP A 220 -24.71 -0.18 9.89
CA ASP A 220 -25.91 -0.44 10.67
C ASP A 220 -26.58 -1.78 10.30
N ARG A 221 -25.96 -2.55 9.41
CA ARG A 221 -26.40 -3.88 8.94
C ARG A 221 -25.36 -4.95 9.27
N HIS A 222 -25.77 -6.22 9.22
CA HIS A 222 -24.83 -7.32 9.39
C HIS A 222 -23.88 -7.36 8.18
N VAL A 223 -22.57 -7.39 8.45
CA VAL A 223 -21.54 -7.37 7.40
C VAL A 223 -21.07 -8.79 7.11
N VAL A 224 -21.03 -9.18 5.84
CA VAL A 224 -20.45 -10.45 5.39
C VAL A 224 -19.39 -10.16 4.35
N ALA A 225 -18.12 -10.28 4.73
CA ALA A 225 -16.98 -10.06 3.85
C ALA A 225 -16.37 -11.41 3.42
N PRO A 226 -16.10 -11.63 2.11
CA PRO A 226 -15.47 -12.85 1.64
C PRO A 226 -14.00 -12.94 2.07
N ASP A 227 -13.39 -14.10 1.81
CA ASP A 227 -11.95 -14.31 2.02
C ASP A 227 -11.12 -13.42 1.08
N GLY A 228 -9.90 -13.07 1.50
CA GLY A 228 -8.90 -12.45 0.63
C GLY A 228 -9.23 -11.02 0.18
N ILE A 229 -9.96 -10.25 0.99
CA ILE A 229 -10.38 -8.89 0.67
C ILE A 229 -9.62 -7.83 1.49
N CYS A 230 -9.19 -6.77 0.82
CA CYS A 230 -8.77 -5.52 1.44
C CYS A 230 -9.79 -4.43 1.11
N LEU A 231 -10.43 -3.83 2.12
CA LEU A 231 -11.43 -2.78 1.90
C LEU A 231 -11.34 -1.64 2.91
N THR A 232 -11.71 -0.44 2.46
CA THR A 232 -11.82 0.73 3.33
C THR A 232 -12.85 1.74 2.83
N THR A 233 -13.55 2.40 3.75
CA THR A 233 -14.47 3.49 3.42
C THR A 233 -13.75 4.83 3.50
N ILE A 234 -13.85 5.61 2.43
CA ILE A 234 -13.31 6.96 2.30
C ILE A 234 -14.46 7.95 2.44
N ILE A 235 -14.28 8.93 3.33
CA ILE A 235 -15.17 10.09 3.45
C ILE A 235 -14.73 11.12 2.41
N LEU A 236 -15.65 11.66 1.62
CA LEU A 236 -15.35 12.56 0.50
C LEU A 236 -15.62 14.03 0.85
N ASN A 237 -14.85 14.93 0.25
CA ASN A 237 -15.05 16.38 0.34
C ASN A 237 -16.27 16.82 -0.50
N GLN A 238 -17.31 17.30 0.18
CA GLN A 238 -18.58 17.70 -0.43
C GLN A 238 -18.42 18.74 -1.56
N ASP A 239 -17.55 19.74 -1.37
CA ASP A 239 -17.39 20.84 -2.34
C ASP A 239 -16.78 20.37 -3.67
N GLN A 240 -15.94 19.32 -3.63
CA GLN A 240 -15.30 18.78 -4.82
C GLN A 240 -16.12 17.67 -5.49
N THR A 241 -16.92 16.93 -4.72
CA THR A 241 -17.90 15.99 -5.28
C THR A 241 -19.05 16.71 -5.97
N ARG A 242 -19.52 17.85 -5.43
CA ARG A 242 -20.59 18.65 -6.04
C ARG A 242 -20.25 19.20 -7.43
N LEU A 243 -19.02 19.66 -7.64
CA LEU A 243 -18.55 20.08 -8.96
C LEU A 243 -18.55 18.95 -10.00
N SER A 244 -18.59 17.69 -9.57
CA SER A 244 -18.75 16.52 -10.43
C SER A 244 -20.21 16.02 -10.53
N PHE A 245 -21.07 16.34 -9.55
CA PHE A 245 -22.51 16.02 -9.54
C PHE A 245 -23.39 17.03 -10.34
N ASP A 246 -23.06 18.33 -10.29
CA ASP A 246 -23.94 19.41 -10.79
C ASP A 246 -23.99 19.56 -12.33
N GLN A 247 -23.30 18.70 -13.10
CA GLN A 247 -23.56 18.60 -14.54
C GLN A 247 -24.75 17.69 -14.87
N ALA A 248 -25.32 16.96 -13.89
CA ALA A 248 -26.27 15.88 -14.19
C ALA A 248 -27.70 16.07 -13.69
N ASN A 249 -27.98 16.75 -12.57
CA ASN A 249 -29.38 16.89 -12.11
C ASN A 249 -29.64 18.08 -11.17
N ASP A 250 -30.66 18.86 -11.53
CA ASP A 250 -31.22 20.00 -10.81
C ASP A 250 -32.27 19.48 -9.81
N ILE A 251 -31.89 19.15 -8.57
CA ILE A 251 -32.84 18.67 -7.54
C ILE A 251 -32.66 19.44 -6.22
N ASN A 252 -33.81 19.90 -5.72
CA ASN A 252 -34.00 20.76 -4.56
C ASN A 252 -33.29 20.26 -3.28
N GLN A 253 -32.53 21.18 -2.68
CA GLN A 253 -31.73 21.00 -1.48
C GLN A 253 -32.56 21.07 -0.21
N SER A 254 -32.89 19.93 0.38
CA SER A 254 -33.26 19.81 1.79
C SER A 254 -33.16 18.34 2.20
N HIS A 255 -32.50 18.05 3.32
CA HIS A 255 -32.05 16.73 3.84
C HIS A 255 -30.59 16.37 3.42
N LEU A 256 -29.55 16.90 4.07
CA LEU A 256 -28.99 16.61 5.41
C LEU A 256 -28.06 15.37 5.52
N ASN A 257 -27.25 15.07 4.50
CA ASN A 257 -25.96 14.40 4.73
C ASN A 257 -24.81 15.33 4.33
N ARG A 258 -23.88 15.57 5.27
CA ARG A 258 -22.79 16.56 5.13
C ARG A 258 -21.60 16.02 4.33
N PHE A 259 -21.50 14.70 4.20
CA PHE A 259 -20.39 14.03 3.53
C PHE A 259 -20.93 12.85 2.72
N HIS A 260 -20.30 12.59 1.57
CA HIS A 260 -20.50 11.36 0.82
C HIS A 260 -19.40 10.36 1.14
N HIS A 261 -19.65 9.09 0.84
CA HIS A 261 -18.80 7.98 1.20
C HIS A 261 -18.58 7.09 -0.03
N VAL A 262 -17.37 6.57 -0.15
CA VAL A 262 -17.03 5.55 -1.16
C VAL A 262 -16.22 4.44 -0.49
N THR A 263 -16.61 3.19 -0.69
CA THR A 263 -15.92 2.03 -0.14
C THR A 263 -15.14 1.37 -1.25
N ILE A 264 -13.83 1.47 -1.15
CA ILE A 264 -12.91 0.84 -2.09
C ILE A 264 -12.60 -0.58 -1.60
N ALA A 265 -12.51 -1.52 -2.51
CA ALA A 265 -12.21 -2.91 -2.18
C ALA A 265 -11.49 -3.62 -3.33
N PHE A 266 -10.52 -4.44 -2.96
CA PHE A 266 -9.74 -5.25 -3.89
C PHE A 266 -9.46 -6.62 -3.29
N SER A 267 -9.28 -7.62 -4.15
CA SER A 267 -8.65 -8.87 -3.73
C SER A 267 -7.21 -8.59 -3.29
N ILE A 268 -6.72 -9.31 -2.30
CA ILE A 268 -5.30 -9.26 -1.89
C ILE A 268 -4.35 -9.73 -3.00
N HIS A 269 -4.88 -10.28 -4.09
CA HIS A 269 -4.16 -10.73 -5.28
C HIS A 269 -4.40 -9.83 -6.51
N ASP A 270 -5.23 -8.81 -6.42
CA ASP A 270 -5.48 -7.90 -7.55
C ASP A 270 -4.23 -7.06 -7.85
N ASN A 271 -3.86 -6.98 -9.14
CA ASN A 271 -2.79 -6.09 -9.59
C ASN A 271 -3.36 -4.74 -10.01
N LEU A 272 -3.27 -3.76 -9.11
CA LEU A 272 -3.89 -2.44 -9.33
C LEU A 272 -3.33 -1.66 -10.51
N LYS A 273 -2.08 -1.92 -10.90
CA LYS A 273 -1.35 -1.19 -11.94
C LYS A 273 -1.32 -1.91 -13.29
N GLN A 274 -1.78 -3.16 -13.33
CA GLN A 274 -1.85 -3.89 -14.59
C GLN A 274 -2.81 -3.18 -15.54
N THR A 275 -2.32 -2.87 -16.74
CA THR A 275 -3.10 -2.20 -17.78
C THR A 275 -3.66 -3.21 -18.78
N SER A 276 -4.82 -2.89 -19.35
CA SER A 276 -5.50 -3.78 -20.32
C SER A 276 -4.78 -3.91 -21.66
N GLY A 277 -3.85 -3.03 -21.99
CA GLY A 277 -3.05 -3.06 -23.23
C GLY A 277 -2.05 -4.22 -23.33
N SER A 278 -1.83 -4.96 -22.25
CA SER A 278 -0.81 -6.03 -22.15
C SER A 278 -1.26 -7.41 -22.65
N ASN A 279 -2.23 -7.50 -23.57
CA ASN A 279 -2.95 -8.74 -23.93
C ASN A 279 -3.62 -9.45 -22.73
N CYS A 280 -3.78 -8.74 -21.61
CA CYS A 280 -4.39 -9.26 -20.40
C CYS A 280 -5.75 -8.61 -20.18
N THR A 281 -6.76 -9.43 -19.88
CA THR A 281 -8.05 -8.93 -19.41
C THR A 281 -7.90 -8.34 -18.02
N LEU A 282 -8.34 -7.11 -17.81
CA LEU A 282 -8.38 -6.50 -16.48
C LEU A 282 -9.43 -7.24 -15.63
N GLN A 283 -9.00 -7.80 -14.51
CA GLN A 283 -9.85 -8.55 -13.57
C GLN A 283 -9.97 -7.78 -12.26
N TRP A 284 -11.18 -7.72 -11.71
CA TRP A 284 -11.45 -7.23 -10.36
C TRP A 284 -12.17 -8.34 -9.60
N PHE A 285 -11.53 -8.93 -8.60
CA PHE A 285 -11.95 -10.22 -8.05
C PHE A 285 -12.12 -11.26 -9.18
N SER A 286 -13.28 -11.91 -9.27
CA SER A 286 -13.61 -12.89 -10.32
C SER A 286 -14.27 -12.27 -11.55
N HIS A 287 -14.31 -10.93 -11.66
CA HIS A 287 -15.08 -10.22 -12.69
C HIS A 287 -14.17 -9.54 -13.70
N THR A 288 -14.42 -9.81 -14.99
CA THR A 288 -13.76 -9.10 -16.09
C THR A 288 -14.28 -7.67 -16.18
N ILE A 289 -13.38 -6.70 -16.08
CA ILE A 289 -13.68 -5.28 -16.18
C ILE A 289 -13.63 -4.83 -17.63
N LYS A 290 -14.66 -4.09 -18.07
CA LYS A 290 -14.67 -3.44 -19.37
C LYS A 290 -13.84 -2.15 -19.30
N THR A 291 -12.76 -2.10 -20.04
CA THR A 291 -11.92 -0.90 -20.15
C THR A 291 -12.40 0.03 -21.26
N ARG A 292 -12.15 1.33 -21.08
CA ARG A 292 -12.41 2.39 -22.06
C ARG A 292 -11.19 2.58 -22.95
N THR A 293 -9.99 2.49 -22.37
CA THR A 293 -8.72 2.63 -23.08
C THR A 293 -7.73 1.52 -22.68
N PRO A 294 -6.71 1.23 -23.51
CA PRO A 294 -5.67 0.25 -23.19
C PRO A 294 -4.86 0.58 -21.93
N GLU A 295 -4.80 1.86 -21.54
CA GLU A 295 -4.09 2.36 -20.35
C GLU A 295 -4.89 2.21 -19.06
N ASP A 296 -6.18 1.85 -19.14
CA ASP A 296 -7.00 1.62 -17.96
C ASP A 296 -6.44 0.49 -17.10
N SER A 297 -6.45 0.73 -15.79
CA SER A 297 -6.06 -0.20 -14.73
C SER A 297 -7.10 -0.15 -13.60
N LEU A 298 -7.05 -1.07 -12.64
CA LEU A 298 -7.97 -1.00 -11.48
C LEU A 298 -7.79 0.27 -10.65
N TRP A 299 -6.64 0.94 -10.77
CA TRP A 299 -6.40 2.24 -10.17
C TRP A 299 -7.29 3.34 -10.75
N THR A 300 -7.51 3.31 -12.08
CA THR A 300 -8.14 4.40 -12.84
C THR A 300 -9.57 4.11 -13.28
N VAL A 301 -9.99 2.83 -13.30
CA VAL A 301 -11.36 2.47 -13.69
C VAL A 301 -12.36 2.84 -12.57
N PRO A 302 -13.47 3.53 -12.89
CA PRO A 302 -14.53 3.80 -11.92
C PRO A 302 -15.31 2.53 -11.56
N LEU A 303 -15.20 2.09 -10.32
CA LEU A 303 -15.81 0.84 -9.83
C LEU A 303 -16.72 1.06 -8.61
N PHE A 304 -16.48 2.13 -7.84
CA PHE A 304 -17.03 2.24 -6.49
C PHE A 304 -18.10 3.33 -6.42
N GLN A 305 -19.28 2.97 -5.92
CA GLN A 305 -20.40 3.89 -5.82
C GLN A 305 -20.20 4.94 -4.73
N VAL A 306 -20.52 6.19 -5.07
CA VAL A 306 -20.67 7.27 -4.11
C VAL A 306 -22.04 7.15 -3.45
N CYS A 307 -22.07 7.05 -2.13
CA CYS A 307 -23.28 6.95 -1.33
C CYS A 307 -23.33 8.04 -0.26
N ASP A 308 -24.52 8.30 0.27
CA ASP A 308 -24.70 9.32 1.30
C ASP A 308 -24.24 8.83 2.68
N THR A 309 -24.27 7.52 2.92
CA THR A 309 -23.80 6.91 4.17
C THR A 309 -22.66 5.90 3.95
N ALA A 310 -21.82 5.74 4.97
CA ALA A 310 -20.78 4.71 4.99
C ALA A 310 -21.36 3.28 4.87
N SER A 311 -22.51 3.04 5.50
CA SER A 311 -23.18 1.73 5.46
C SER A 311 -23.66 1.37 4.06
N GLU A 312 -24.33 2.30 3.36
CA GLU A 312 -24.75 2.09 1.97
C GLU A 312 -23.57 1.87 1.05
N SER A 313 -22.49 2.63 1.24
CA SER A 313 -21.28 2.50 0.45
C SER A 313 -20.64 1.12 0.63
N LEU A 314 -20.52 0.64 1.86
CA LEU A 314 -19.97 -0.68 2.16
C LEU A 314 -20.84 -1.79 1.55
N GLN A 315 -22.16 -1.70 1.70
CA GLN A 315 -23.10 -2.69 1.17
C GLN A 315 -23.10 -2.73 -0.36
N SER A 316 -23.05 -1.56 -1.00
CA SER A 316 -22.92 -1.44 -2.46
C SER A 316 -21.66 -2.14 -2.95
N THR A 317 -20.51 -1.89 -2.32
CA THR A 317 -19.24 -2.51 -2.70
C THR A 317 -19.24 -4.02 -2.45
N ILE A 318 -19.71 -4.51 -1.30
CA ILE A 318 -19.81 -5.96 -1.03
C ILE A 318 -20.74 -6.65 -2.04
N SER A 319 -21.87 -6.02 -2.37
CA SER A 319 -22.79 -6.53 -3.39
C SER A 319 -22.12 -6.58 -4.77
N ALA A 320 -21.37 -5.55 -5.15
CA ALA A 320 -20.66 -5.50 -6.43
C ALA A 320 -19.56 -6.57 -6.54
N ILE A 321 -18.90 -6.93 -5.43
CA ILE A 321 -17.93 -8.03 -5.42
C ILE A 321 -18.61 -9.37 -5.69
N GLN A 322 -19.82 -9.59 -5.15
CA GLN A 322 -20.56 -10.83 -5.33
C GLN A 322 -21.23 -10.92 -6.71
N ASN A 323 -21.82 -9.81 -7.16
CA ASN A 323 -22.73 -9.79 -8.31
C ASN A 323 -22.09 -9.21 -9.59
N GLY A 324 -20.90 -8.62 -9.47
CA GLY A 324 -20.20 -7.92 -10.55
C GLY A 324 -20.26 -6.39 -10.40
N PRO A 325 -19.35 -5.66 -11.09
CA PRO A 325 -19.24 -4.21 -10.98
C PRO A 325 -20.51 -3.51 -11.45
N LEU A 326 -20.84 -2.40 -10.78
CA LEU A 326 -21.94 -1.53 -11.19
C LEU A 326 -21.66 -0.93 -12.57
N THR A 327 -22.72 -0.72 -13.37
CA THR A 327 -22.59 -0.08 -14.67
C THR A 327 -23.49 1.15 -14.77
N THR A 328 -22.91 2.27 -15.22
CA THR A 328 -23.59 3.56 -15.42
C THR A 328 -24.68 3.53 -16.49
N LYS A 329 -24.77 2.43 -17.27
CA LYS A 329 -25.73 2.29 -18.37
C LYS A 329 -27.17 2.03 -17.92
N SER A 330 -27.36 1.57 -16.68
CA SER A 330 -28.67 1.16 -16.18
C SER A 330 -29.41 2.25 -15.41
N ASP A 331 -28.69 3.24 -14.87
CA ASP A 331 -29.27 4.27 -14.02
C ASP A 331 -28.40 5.54 -14.06
N HIS A 332 -28.93 6.63 -14.63
CA HIS A 332 -28.23 7.92 -14.71
C HIS A 332 -28.02 8.56 -13.32
N SER A 333 -28.56 7.96 -12.25
CA SER A 333 -28.39 8.44 -10.88
C SER A 333 -27.15 7.90 -10.17
N ILE A 334 -26.45 6.90 -10.73
CA ILE A 334 -25.32 6.25 -10.04
C ILE A 334 -23.99 6.90 -10.42
N MET A 335 -23.36 7.58 -9.45
CA MET A 335 -21.99 8.06 -9.57
C MET A 335 -21.01 6.99 -9.10
N LEU A 336 -20.03 6.67 -9.95
CA LEU A 336 -18.91 5.77 -9.65
C LEU A 336 -17.60 6.56 -9.63
N LEU A 337 -16.72 6.21 -8.70
CA LEU A 337 -15.34 6.71 -8.63
C LEU A 337 -14.33 5.59 -8.81
N SER A 338 -13.18 5.94 -9.38
CA SER A 338 -11.98 5.12 -9.32
C SER A 338 -11.25 5.27 -7.98
N MET A 339 -10.29 4.39 -7.73
CA MET A 339 -9.40 4.51 -6.56
C MET A 339 -8.63 5.84 -6.57
N GLU A 340 -8.10 6.23 -7.73
CA GLU A 340 -7.42 7.50 -7.93
C GLU A 340 -8.31 8.70 -7.56
N GLU A 341 -9.53 8.73 -8.08
CA GLU A 341 -10.46 9.83 -7.83
C GLU A 341 -10.89 9.89 -6.37
N ALA A 342 -11.21 8.73 -5.76
CA ALA A 342 -11.55 8.65 -4.35
C ALA A 342 -10.42 9.18 -3.46
N LEU A 343 -9.16 8.82 -3.75
CA LEU A 343 -8.00 9.30 -3.00
C LEU A 343 -7.70 10.79 -3.20
N ARG A 344 -8.06 11.36 -4.35
CA ARG A 344 -7.95 12.80 -4.62
C ARG A 344 -9.03 13.60 -3.88
N LEU A 345 -10.24 13.05 -3.78
CA LEU A 345 -11.41 13.70 -3.20
C LEU A 345 -11.56 13.48 -1.69
N LYS A 346 -10.72 12.64 -1.06
CA LYS A 346 -10.83 12.29 0.36
C LYS A 346 -10.81 13.51 1.29
N ASN A 347 -11.65 13.47 2.31
CA ASN A 347 -11.63 14.38 3.45
C ASN A 347 -10.80 13.77 4.59
N ILE A 348 -9.53 14.18 4.68
CA ILE A 348 -8.60 13.64 5.68
C ILE A 348 -9.05 14.00 7.10
N ASP A 349 -9.54 15.21 7.33
CA ASP A 349 -9.91 15.67 8.67
C ASP A 349 -11.07 14.86 9.26
N GLU A 350 -12.10 14.59 8.46
CA GLU A 350 -13.23 13.76 8.89
C GLU A 350 -12.83 12.30 9.08
N MET A 351 -11.99 11.74 8.20
CA MET A 351 -11.45 10.39 8.39
C MET A 351 -10.66 10.27 9.71
N LEU A 352 -9.85 11.29 10.06
CA LEU A 352 -9.12 11.33 11.32
C LEU A 352 -10.04 11.52 12.52
N LYS A 353 -11.09 12.35 12.42
CA LYS A 353 -12.10 12.50 13.48
C LYS A 353 -12.81 11.18 13.76
N PHE A 354 -13.24 10.48 12.71
CA PHE A 354 -13.86 9.16 12.83
C PHE A 354 -12.96 8.16 13.57
N ARG A 355 -11.69 8.03 13.15
CA ARG A 355 -10.72 7.14 13.82
C ARG A 355 -10.48 7.52 15.28
N LYS A 356 -10.37 8.82 15.59
CA LYS A 356 -10.22 9.32 16.97
C LYS A 356 -11.44 8.98 17.83
N GLN A 357 -12.64 9.13 17.29
CA GLN A 357 -13.88 8.79 18.00
C GLN A 357 -13.93 7.30 18.34
N LEU A 358 -13.61 6.42 17.40
CA LEU A 358 -13.60 4.98 17.66
C LEU A 358 -12.54 4.57 18.68
N LYS A 359 -11.34 5.16 18.61
CA LYS A 359 -10.31 4.97 19.63
C LYS A 359 -10.80 5.35 21.02
N LEU A 360 -11.50 6.49 21.16
CA LEU A 360 -12.07 6.92 22.43
C LEU A 360 -13.20 6.00 22.90
N LYS A 361 -14.06 5.52 21.99
CA LYS A 361 -15.12 4.56 22.32
C LYS A 361 -14.54 3.25 22.86
N GLU A 362 -13.57 2.65 22.18
CA GLU A 362 -12.95 1.39 22.64
C GLU A 362 -12.27 1.55 24.01
N LEU A 363 -11.55 2.64 24.23
CA LEU A 363 -10.93 2.94 25.54
C LEU A 363 -11.96 3.15 26.67
N SER A 364 -13.22 3.45 26.35
CA SER A 364 -14.28 3.56 27.35
C SER A 364 -14.95 2.23 27.71
N PHE A 365 -14.71 1.17 26.92
CA PHE A 365 -15.21 -0.19 27.16
C PHE A 365 -14.18 -1.12 27.83
N GLN A 366 -12.91 -0.68 27.91
CA GLN A 366 -11.83 -1.33 28.67
C GLN A 366 -11.74 -0.74 30.07
#